data_AF-A0A9D1QCJ0-F1
#
_entry.id   AF-A0A9D1QCJ0-F1
#
_cell.length_a   1.000
_cell.length_b   1.000
_cell.length_c   1.000
_cell.angle_alpha   90.00
_cell.angle_beta   90.00
_cell.angle_gamma   90.00
#
_symmetry.space_group_name_H-M   'P 1'
#
loop_
_entity.id
_entity.type
_entity.pdbx_description
1 polymer ?
#
loop_
_entity_poly.entity_id
_entity_poly.type
_entity_poly.pdbx_seq_one_letter_code
_entity_poly.pdbx_strand_id
1 'polypeptide(L)'
;MTEDANGYKKVNITAIIGGEPNTAEYTVKNPLTFIYSTVTPWDWYATLATNQDNTLWGERSDKSAYDPCPKGWRIPQDGTWDDFLINNFQLYIQGVVNQDISEVYYQTNGRLYNELTWYSTSGQISKSGLIGGIGFGGYVHTLSITNTGAYCLRFVLNAVTPNNFNYRIYGISVRCVQE
;
A
#
# COMPACT_ATOMS: atom_id res chain seq x y z
N MET A 1 -7.32 21.39 -9.14
CA MET A 1 -6.41 21.40 -7.97
C MET A 1 -5.02 21.64 -8.52
N THR A 2 -4.37 22.75 -8.17
CA THR A 2 -3.04 23.09 -8.69
C THR A 2 -1.97 22.33 -7.91
N GLU A 3 -1.11 21.59 -8.61
CA GLU A 3 0.10 21.00 -8.05
C GLU A 3 0.99 22.11 -7.48
N ASP A 4 1.52 21.91 -6.28
CA ASP A 4 2.56 22.78 -5.78
C ASP A 4 3.86 22.51 -6.57
N ALA A 5 4.70 23.54 -6.70
CA ALA A 5 5.91 23.55 -7.54
C ALA A 5 6.98 22.50 -7.13
N ASN A 6 6.68 21.62 -6.18
CA ASN A 6 7.53 20.53 -5.69
C ASN A 6 7.07 19.14 -6.18
N GLY A 7 5.97 19.05 -6.94
CA GLY A 7 5.47 17.77 -7.47
C GLY A 7 4.86 16.83 -6.42
N TYR A 8 4.56 17.33 -5.21
CA TYR A 8 3.99 16.52 -4.13
C TYR A 8 2.90 17.29 -3.40
N LYS A 9 1.64 17.08 -3.81
CA LYS A 9 0.50 17.59 -3.06
C LYS A 9 0.28 16.78 -1.78
N LYS A 10 0.69 17.32 -0.64
CA LYS A 10 0.34 16.75 0.67
C LYS A 10 -1.13 17.05 1.00
N VAL A 11 -1.91 15.99 1.20
CA VAL A 11 -3.29 16.11 1.70
C VAL A 11 -3.39 15.33 3.01
N ASN A 12 -3.87 15.99 4.06
CA ASN A 12 -4.00 15.37 5.37
C ASN A 12 -5.31 14.57 5.47
N ILE A 13 -5.24 13.40 6.10
CA ILE A 13 -6.42 12.67 6.58
C ILE A 13 -7.11 13.54 7.63
N THR A 14 -8.43 13.68 7.53
CA THR A 14 -9.24 14.54 8.42
C THR A 14 -9.96 13.76 9.52
N ALA A 15 -10.13 12.45 9.36
CA ALA A 15 -10.76 11.59 10.35
C ALA A 15 -10.23 10.15 10.29
N ILE A 16 -10.25 9.46 11.43
CA ILE A 16 -9.96 8.04 11.55
C ILE A 16 -11.14 7.43 12.32
N ILE A 17 -11.90 6.53 11.69
CA ILE A 17 -13.14 5.98 12.25
C ILE A 17 -13.13 4.44 12.24
N GLY A 18 -13.81 3.85 13.21
CA GLY A 18 -13.86 2.40 13.39
C GLY A 18 -15.15 1.77 12.90
N GLY A 19 -15.06 0.74 12.06
CA GLY A 19 -16.11 -0.22 11.72
C GLY A 19 -17.20 0.27 10.78
N GLU A 20 -17.71 1.49 10.99
CA GLU A 20 -18.83 2.04 10.23
C GLU A 20 -18.72 3.57 10.10
N PRO A 21 -19.28 4.16 9.03
CA PRO A 21 -19.89 3.49 7.87
C PRO A 21 -18.85 2.92 6.88
N ASN A 22 -19.06 1.68 6.42
CA ASN A 22 -18.15 0.94 5.54
C ASN A 22 -18.64 0.83 4.08
N THR A 23 -19.26 1.87 3.53
CA THR A 23 -19.85 1.81 2.17
C THR A 23 -19.07 2.63 1.14
N ALA A 24 -19.17 2.25 -0.13
CA ALA A 24 -18.56 2.99 -1.24
C ALA A 24 -19.16 4.41 -1.36
N GLU A 25 -20.46 4.56 -1.12
CA GLU A 25 -21.12 5.87 -1.11
C GLU A 25 -20.51 6.79 -0.03
N TYR A 26 -20.24 6.25 1.16
CA TYR A 26 -19.63 7.01 2.23
C TYR A 26 -18.19 7.42 1.90
N THR A 27 -17.37 6.50 1.39
CA THR A 27 -15.96 6.80 1.08
C THR A 27 -15.82 7.81 -0.04
N VAL A 28 -16.70 7.78 -1.04
CA VAL A 28 -16.76 8.81 -2.10
C VAL A 28 -17.08 10.19 -1.53
N LYS A 29 -17.98 10.28 -0.54
CA LYS A 29 -18.33 11.54 0.14
C LYS A 29 -17.27 11.99 1.15
N ASN A 30 -16.42 11.10 1.63
CA ASN A 30 -15.44 11.33 2.70
C ASN A 30 -14.03 10.82 2.31
N PRO A 31 -13.42 11.32 1.22
CA PRO A 31 -12.17 10.76 0.67
C PRO A 31 -10.94 10.96 1.57
N LEU A 32 -11.06 11.77 2.63
CA LEU A 32 -9.99 12.03 3.61
C LEU A 32 -10.22 11.35 4.96
N THR A 33 -11.13 10.38 5.02
CA THR A 33 -11.38 9.56 6.23
C THR A 33 -10.75 8.20 6.08
N PHE A 34 -9.91 7.81 7.04
CA PHE A 34 -9.42 6.43 7.13
C PHE A 34 -10.42 5.58 7.92
N ILE A 35 -10.88 4.48 7.33
CA ILE A 35 -11.77 3.52 7.99
C ILE A 35 -10.92 2.34 8.46
N TYR A 36 -10.94 2.06 9.75
CA TYR A 36 -10.28 0.89 10.34
C TYR A 36 -11.32 -0.08 10.92
N SER A 37 -10.92 -1.33 11.14
CA SER A 37 -11.79 -2.35 11.70
C SER A 37 -10.96 -3.42 12.42
N THR A 38 -11.33 -3.70 13.67
CA THR A 38 -10.69 -4.76 14.46
C THR A 38 -11.43 -6.10 14.37
N VAL A 39 -12.52 -6.16 13.59
CA VAL A 39 -13.36 -7.36 13.43
C VAL A 39 -13.06 -8.08 12.11
N THR A 40 -13.19 -9.41 12.11
CA THR A 40 -13.16 -10.25 10.91
C THR A 40 -14.29 -9.83 9.96
N PRO A 41 -14.07 -9.69 8.64
CA PRO A 41 -12.95 -10.22 7.84
C PRO A 41 -11.70 -9.33 7.74
N TRP A 42 -11.61 -8.25 8.53
CA TRP A 42 -10.52 -7.26 8.44
C TRP A 42 -10.49 -6.57 7.06
N ASP A 43 -11.67 -6.11 6.66
CA ASP A 43 -11.94 -5.37 5.44
C ASP A 43 -12.51 -3.98 5.80
N TRP A 44 -12.20 -2.98 4.98
CA TRP A 44 -12.68 -1.61 5.17
C TRP A 44 -14.10 -1.42 4.63
N TYR A 45 -14.51 -2.26 3.68
CA TYR A 45 -15.81 -2.20 3.00
C TYR A 45 -16.84 -3.16 3.61
N ALA A 46 -16.40 -4.16 4.37
CA ALA A 46 -17.30 -5.20 4.86
C ALA A 46 -17.00 -5.63 6.30
N THR A 47 -18.03 -5.65 7.14
CA THR A 47 -18.01 -6.24 8.49
C THR A 47 -18.35 -7.73 8.53
N LEU A 48 -18.80 -8.30 7.40
CA LEU A 48 -19.07 -9.73 7.23
C LEU A 48 -18.43 -10.21 5.93
N ALA A 49 -17.87 -11.43 5.94
CA ALA A 49 -17.22 -12.01 4.76
C ALA A 49 -18.15 -12.11 3.53
N THR A 50 -19.45 -12.32 3.76
CA THR A 50 -20.47 -12.39 2.69
C THR A 50 -20.70 -11.08 1.97
N ASN A 51 -20.24 -9.95 2.53
CA ASN A 51 -20.47 -8.62 1.99
C ASN A 51 -19.19 -8.01 1.37
N GLN A 52 -18.10 -8.79 1.30
CA GLN A 52 -16.85 -8.33 0.68
C GLN A 52 -17.02 -8.17 -0.84
N ASP A 53 -16.41 -7.12 -1.38
CA ASP A 53 -16.36 -6.87 -2.82
C ASP A 53 -14.91 -6.91 -3.30
N ASN A 54 -14.63 -7.89 -4.14
CA ASN A 54 -13.32 -8.16 -4.72
C ASN A 54 -13.07 -7.41 -6.03
N THR A 55 -14.10 -6.75 -6.54
CA THR A 55 -14.13 -6.17 -7.88
C THR A 55 -13.95 -4.66 -7.87
N LEU A 56 -13.87 -4.06 -6.67
CA LEU A 56 -13.85 -2.61 -6.48
C LEU A 56 -12.80 -1.92 -7.33
N TRP A 57 -11.57 -2.40 -7.47
CA TRP A 57 -10.52 -1.75 -8.29
C TRP A 57 -10.38 -2.34 -9.71
N GLY A 58 -11.25 -3.27 -10.09
CA GLY A 58 -11.16 -4.01 -11.35
C GLY A 58 -10.52 -5.39 -11.20
N GLU A 59 -11.03 -6.39 -11.93
CA GLU A 59 -10.63 -7.79 -11.80
C GLU A 59 -9.53 -8.20 -12.80
N ARG A 60 -8.29 -7.72 -12.64
CA ARG A 60 -7.12 -8.05 -13.49
C ARG A 60 -7.27 -7.80 -15.01
N SER A 61 -8.45 -7.44 -15.50
CA SER A 61 -8.74 -7.11 -16.90
C SER A 61 -8.83 -5.59 -17.04
N ASP A 62 -10.02 -5.05 -16.77
CA ASP A 62 -10.33 -3.63 -16.87
C ASP A 62 -10.35 -2.99 -15.49
N LYS A 63 -9.70 -1.83 -15.36
CA LYS A 63 -9.81 -1.02 -14.15
C LYS A 63 -11.23 -0.50 -13.98
N SER A 64 -11.69 -0.41 -12.74
CA SER A 64 -13.00 0.15 -12.43
C SER A 64 -12.93 1.68 -12.25
N ALA A 65 -14.08 2.29 -11.98
CA ALA A 65 -14.16 3.68 -11.54
C ALA A 65 -13.61 3.93 -10.12
N TYR A 66 -13.35 2.88 -9.33
CA TYR A 66 -12.77 3.01 -7.98
C TYR A 66 -11.27 2.68 -7.92
N ASP A 67 -10.64 2.30 -9.03
CA ASP A 67 -9.18 2.30 -9.13
C ASP A 67 -8.68 3.77 -8.98
N PRO A 68 -7.87 4.07 -7.95
CA PRO A 68 -7.45 5.44 -7.67
C PRO A 68 -6.42 5.99 -8.67
N CYS A 69 -5.92 5.18 -9.60
CA CYS A 69 -4.96 5.60 -10.60
C CYS A 69 -5.62 6.43 -11.72
N PRO A 70 -4.90 7.39 -12.33
CA PRO A 70 -5.43 8.19 -13.45
C PRO A 70 -5.65 7.33 -14.71
N LYS A 71 -6.29 7.92 -15.74
CA LYS A 71 -6.48 7.25 -17.04
C LYS A 71 -5.12 6.86 -17.66
N GLY A 72 -5.02 5.64 -18.20
CA GLY A 72 -3.79 5.09 -18.78
C GLY A 72 -2.85 4.47 -17.74
N TRP A 73 -3.30 4.39 -16.49
CA TRP A 73 -2.57 3.82 -15.37
C TRP A 73 -3.53 3.01 -14.49
N ARG A 74 -3.05 1.95 -13.87
CA ARG A 74 -3.84 1.08 -13.00
C ARG A 74 -3.07 0.65 -11.76
N ILE A 75 -3.78 0.10 -10.78
CA ILE A 75 -3.15 -0.61 -9.67
C ILE A 75 -2.34 -1.81 -10.23
N PRO A 76 -1.13 -2.07 -9.71
CA PRO A 76 -0.29 -3.21 -10.07
C PRO A 76 -1.03 -4.53 -9.92
N GLN A 77 -0.86 -5.43 -10.88
CA GLN A 77 -1.38 -6.79 -10.76
C GLN A 77 -0.47 -7.68 -9.91
N ASP A 78 -0.99 -8.81 -9.49
CA ASP A 78 -0.21 -9.89 -8.86
C ASP A 78 0.96 -10.25 -9.76
N GLY A 79 2.14 -10.40 -9.17
CA GLY A 79 3.36 -10.69 -9.91
C GLY A 79 4.08 -9.49 -10.52
N THR A 80 3.55 -8.25 -10.40
CA THR A 80 4.23 -7.02 -10.91
C THR A 80 5.65 -6.87 -10.38
N TRP A 81 5.95 -7.42 -9.20
CA TRP A 81 7.24 -7.28 -8.52
C TRP A 81 7.96 -8.62 -8.33
N ASP A 82 7.60 -9.69 -9.06
CA ASP A 82 8.19 -11.03 -8.87
C ASP A 82 9.71 -11.07 -9.11
N ASP A 83 10.24 -10.10 -9.84
CA ASP A 83 11.66 -9.92 -10.11
C ASP A 83 12.38 -9.01 -9.09
N PHE A 84 11.68 -8.52 -8.06
CA PHE A 84 12.30 -7.74 -6.99
C PHE A 84 13.06 -8.69 -6.04
N LEU A 85 14.38 -8.58 -6.09
CA LEU A 85 15.33 -9.38 -5.31
C LEU A 85 16.21 -8.46 -4.45
N ILE A 86 16.82 -8.99 -3.39
CA ILE A 86 17.66 -8.17 -2.49
C ILE A 86 18.83 -7.50 -3.24
N ASN A 87 19.38 -8.15 -4.27
CA ASN A 87 20.52 -7.67 -5.04
C ASN A 87 20.18 -6.57 -6.07
N ASN A 88 18.95 -6.54 -6.59
CA ASN A 88 18.51 -5.52 -7.55
C ASN A 88 17.57 -4.47 -6.93
N PHE A 89 17.26 -4.61 -5.64
CA PHE A 89 16.43 -3.70 -4.87
C PHE A 89 17.20 -3.15 -3.65
N GLN A 90 18.12 -2.24 -3.94
CA GLN A 90 19.19 -1.83 -3.05
C GLN A 90 18.70 -0.97 -1.89
N LEU A 91 19.18 -1.25 -0.68
CA LEU A 91 18.81 -0.55 0.55
C LEU A 91 19.54 0.79 0.68
N TYR A 92 18.82 1.80 1.18
CA TYR A 92 19.38 3.11 1.50
C TYR A 92 19.15 3.46 2.97
N ILE A 93 20.21 3.91 3.65
CA ILE A 93 20.17 4.40 5.03
C ILE A 93 20.78 5.79 5.04
N GLN A 94 20.02 6.75 5.57
CA GLN A 94 20.36 8.18 5.56
C GLN A 94 20.77 8.69 4.17
N GLY A 95 20.10 8.20 3.12
CA GLY A 95 20.37 8.60 1.73
C GLY A 95 21.61 7.98 1.10
N VAL A 96 22.32 7.09 1.80
CA VAL A 96 23.49 6.37 1.27
C VAL A 96 23.12 4.91 1.02
N VAL A 97 23.59 4.38 -0.12
CA VAL A 97 23.53 2.95 -0.42
C VAL A 97 24.18 2.18 0.72
N ASN A 98 23.46 1.24 1.31
CA ASN A 98 24.01 0.35 2.33
C ASN A 98 23.82 -1.11 1.91
N GLN A 99 24.93 -1.83 1.77
CA GLN A 99 24.96 -3.26 1.48
C GLN A 99 25.23 -4.11 2.72
N ASP A 100 25.71 -3.49 3.81
CA ASP A 100 25.94 -4.15 5.09
C ASP A 100 24.66 -4.11 5.93
N ILE A 101 23.94 -5.22 5.89
CA ILE A 101 22.81 -5.53 6.76
C ILE A 101 23.37 -5.88 8.16
N SER A 102 24.07 -4.94 8.80
CA SER A 102 24.50 -5.14 10.18
C SER A 102 23.28 -5.06 11.10
N GLU A 103 23.24 -5.91 12.12
CA GLU A 103 22.13 -6.05 13.09
C GLU A 103 21.81 -4.75 13.87
N VAL A 104 22.58 -3.69 13.65
CA VAL A 104 22.55 -2.42 14.42
C VAL A 104 21.54 -1.42 13.85
N TYR A 105 21.11 -1.54 12.59
CA TYR A 105 20.13 -0.61 11.99
C TYR A 105 18.72 -1.19 11.95
N TYR A 106 17.81 -0.60 12.75
CA TYR A 106 16.39 -0.95 12.76
C TYR A 106 15.55 -0.12 11.76
N GLN A 107 16.16 0.85 11.08
CA GLN A 107 15.47 1.79 10.18
C GLN A 107 16.27 2.06 8.90
N THR A 108 15.54 2.26 7.81
CA THR A 108 16.01 2.57 6.45
C THR A 108 15.10 3.66 5.87
N ASN A 109 15.55 4.41 4.86
CA ASN A 109 14.68 5.34 4.13
C ASN A 109 13.79 4.64 3.10
N GLY A 110 14.24 3.49 2.60
CA GLY A 110 13.66 2.84 1.44
C GLY A 110 14.67 2.01 0.67
N ARG A 111 14.23 1.55 -0.49
CA ARG A 111 15.02 0.78 -1.43
C ARG A 111 14.86 1.33 -2.85
N LEU A 112 15.91 1.21 -3.66
CA LEU A 112 15.96 1.64 -5.05
C LEU A 112 16.04 0.40 -5.96
N TYR A 113 15.04 0.21 -6.80
CA TYR A 113 14.98 -0.91 -7.74
C TYR A 113 15.68 -0.53 -9.06
N ASN A 114 16.64 -1.37 -9.48
CA ASN A 114 17.46 -1.21 -10.69
C ASN A 114 18.01 0.22 -10.87
N GLU A 115 18.39 0.90 -9.77
CA GLU A 115 18.89 2.28 -9.76
C GLU A 115 17.94 3.34 -10.34
N LEU A 116 16.68 2.98 -10.61
CA LEU A 116 15.72 3.83 -11.33
C LEU A 116 14.49 4.18 -10.50
N THR A 117 13.95 3.22 -9.74
CA THR A 117 12.63 3.39 -9.10
C THR A 117 12.73 3.31 -7.59
N TRP A 118 12.46 4.43 -6.91
CA TRP A 118 12.52 4.53 -5.46
C TRP A 118 11.25 4.03 -4.77
N TYR A 119 11.41 3.26 -3.70
CA TYR A 119 10.33 2.79 -2.84
C TYR A 119 10.66 3.10 -1.38
N SER A 120 9.86 3.97 -0.75
CA SER A 120 10.06 4.37 0.65
C SER A 120 9.60 3.31 1.63
N THR A 121 10.25 3.20 2.78
CA THR A 121 9.75 2.49 3.96
C THR A 121 8.72 3.34 4.72
N SER A 122 7.58 3.57 4.05
CA SER A 122 6.47 4.41 4.53
C SER A 122 5.71 3.82 5.72
N GLY A 123 5.97 2.56 6.09
CA GLY A 123 5.19 1.86 7.09
C GLY A 123 3.76 1.58 6.61
N GLN A 124 2.83 1.50 7.56
CA GLN A 124 1.42 1.23 7.30
C GLN A 124 0.53 1.83 8.39
N ILE A 125 -0.75 2.03 8.09
CA ILE A 125 -1.81 2.24 9.08
C ILE A 125 -2.41 0.88 9.43
N SER A 126 -2.42 0.53 10.71
CA SER A 126 -2.89 -0.75 11.20
C SER A 126 -4.42 -0.87 11.17
N LYS A 127 -4.91 -2.10 11.37
CA LYS A 127 -6.34 -2.40 11.55
C LYS A 127 -7.02 -1.67 12.73
N SER A 128 -6.26 -1.03 13.62
CA SER A 128 -6.77 -0.20 14.72
C SER A 128 -6.62 1.30 14.46
N GLY A 129 -6.29 1.70 13.22
CA GLY A 129 -6.09 3.10 12.84
C GLY A 129 -4.77 3.71 13.31
N LEU A 130 -3.82 2.90 13.79
CA LEU A 130 -2.53 3.39 14.29
C LEU A 130 -1.46 3.32 13.20
N ILE A 131 -0.69 4.39 13.07
CA ILE A 131 0.47 4.43 12.17
C ILE A 131 1.63 3.67 12.82
N GLY A 132 2.32 2.83 12.03
CA GLY A 132 3.48 2.08 12.52
C GLY A 132 4.40 1.60 11.41
N GLY A 133 5.60 1.16 11.79
CA GLY A 133 6.58 0.58 10.87
C GLY A 133 7.28 1.57 9.94
N ILE A 134 7.11 2.88 10.15
CA ILE A 134 7.85 3.92 9.42
C ILE A 134 9.35 3.68 9.62
N GLY A 135 10.09 3.67 8.51
CA GLY A 135 11.53 3.38 8.50
C GLY A 135 11.86 1.90 8.64
N PHE A 136 10.99 1.07 9.24
CA PHE A 136 11.22 -0.36 9.40
C PHE A 136 10.90 -1.15 8.12
N GLY A 137 9.83 -0.79 7.42
CA GLY A 137 9.40 -1.49 6.21
C GLY A 137 8.53 -0.65 5.29
N GLY A 138 8.48 -1.04 4.03
CA GLY A 138 7.58 -0.49 3.03
C GLY A 138 6.61 -1.53 2.50
N TYR A 139 5.41 -1.06 2.18
CA TYR A 139 4.29 -1.87 1.73
C TYR A 139 3.62 -1.18 0.54
N VAL A 140 3.44 -1.89 -0.58
CA VAL A 140 2.77 -1.35 -1.77
C VAL A 140 1.68 -2.31 -2.26
N HIS A 141 0.47 -1.81 -2.41
CA HIS A 141 -0.71 -2.61 -2.75
C HIS A 141 -0.67 -3.16 -4.19
N THR A 142 -1.15 -4.39 -4.39
CA THR A 142 -1.52 -4.97 -5.71
C THR A 142 -3.04 -5.18 -5.83
N LEU A 143 -3.56 -5.50 -7.01
CA LEU A 143 -4.97 -5.86 -7.28
C LEU A 143 -5.40 -7.22 -6.66
N SER A 144 -4.57 -7.81 -5.81
CA SER A 144 -4.69 -9.20 -5.40
C SER A 144 -5.95 -9.55 -4.65
N ILE A 145 -6.54 -10.65 -5.11
CA ILE A 145 -7.87 -11.10 -4.76
C ILE A 145 -7.75 -12.37 -3.93
N THR A 146 -7.90 -12.25 -2.61
CA THR A 146 -8.17 -13.40 -1.74
C THR A 146 -9.41 -13.12 -0.90
N ASN A 147 -10.07 -14.15 -0.37
CA ASN A 147 -11.33 -13.98 0.35
C ASN A 147 -11.24 -12.94 1.49
N THR A 148 -10.15 -12.92 2.28
CA THR A 148 -10.02 -12.04 3.46
C THR A 148 -8.87 -11.04 3.39
N GLY A 149 -8.10 -11.00 2.30
CA GLY A 149 -6.91 -10.15 2.21
C GLY A 149 -6.56 -9.74 0.79
N ALA A 150 -5.43 -9.06 0.68
CA ALA A 150 -4.77 -8.70 -0.56
C ALA A 150 -3.27 -9.00 -0.43
N TYR A 151 -2.60 -9.23 -1.54
CA TYR A 151 -1.15 -9.19 -1.59
C TYR A 151 -0.63 -7.76 -1.70
N CYS A 152 0.63 -7.60 -1.33
CA CYS A 152 1.38 -6.38 -1.45
C CYS A 152 2.85 -6.73 -1.62
N LEU A 153 3.61 -5.84 -2.25
CA LEU A 153 5.06 -5.85 -2.09
C LEU A 153 5.37 -5.43 -0.67
N ARG A 154 6.05 -6.28 0.09
CA ARG A 154 6.64 -5.95 1.38
C ARG A 154 8.15 -5.97 1.26
N PHE A 155 8.81 -4.97 1.80
CA PHE A 155 10.27 -4.98 1.96
C PHE A 155 10.66 -4.39 3.31
N VAL A 156 11.64 -5.03 3.94
CA VAL A 156 12.26 -4.61 5.21
C VAL A 156 13.78 -4.63 5.04
N LEU A 157 14.55 -4.44 6.12
CA LEU A 157 16.00 -4.42 6.08
C LEU A 157 16.63 -5.66 5.41
N ASN A 158 16.15 -6.86 5.75
CA ASN A 158 16.77 -8.14 5.37
C ASN A 158 15.88 -9.04 4.48
N ALA A 159 14.74 -8.54 4.01
CA ALA A 159 13.83 -9.32 3.19
C ALA A 159 13.07 -8.45 2.19
N VAL A 160 12.83 -9.03 1.02
CA VAL A 160 11.93 -8.52 -0.02
C VAL A 160 10.93 -9.65 -0.30
N THR A 161 9.65 -9.33 -0.26
CA THR A 161 8.55 -10.28 -0.40
C THR A 161 7.52 -9.69 -1.37
N PRO A 162 7.64 -9.98 -2.68
CA PRO A 162 6.76 -9.42 -3.71
C PRO A 162 5.27 -9.70 -3.50
N ASN A 163 4.93 -10.89 -2.99
CA ASN A 163 3.55 -11.34 -2.80
C ASN A 163 3.25 -11.57 -1.31
N ASN A 164 3.44 -10.54 -0.48
CA ASN A 164 3.15 -10.63 0.95
C ASN A 164 1.65 -10.48 1.21
N PHE A 165 1.04 -11.44 1.90
CA PHE A 165 -0.35 -11.34 2.33
C PHE A 165 -0.53 -10.22 3.36
N ASN A 166 -1.55 -9.38 3.18
CA ASN A 166 -1.98 -8.37 4.12
C ASN A 166 -3.51 -8.31 4.15
N TYR A 167 -4.07 -7.79 5.24
CA TYR A 167 -5.52 -7.58 5.33
C TYR A 167 -5.89 -6.28 4.62
N ARG A 168 -7.04 -6.27 3.93
CA ARG A 168 -7.48 -5.11 3.13
C ARG A 168 -7.71 -3.85 3.96
N ILE A 169 -7.92 -4.00 5.26
CA ILE A 169 -8.08 -2.88 6.20
C ILE A 169 -6.79 -2.08 6.44
N TYR A 170 -5.61 -2.60 6.09
CA TYR A 170 -4.36 -1.87 6.32
C TYR A 170 -4.20 -0.73 5.33
N GLY A 171 -3.88 0.47 5.84
CA GLY A 171 -3.52 1.61 5.02
C GLY A 171 -2.07 1.47 4.56
N ILE A 172 -1.87 0.94 3.36
CA ILE A 172 -0.54 0.81 2.73
C ILE A 172 -0.46 1.71 1.49
N SER A 173 0.75 1.94 0.99
CA SER A 173 0.96 2.81 -0.17
C SER A 173 0.39 2.19 -1.44
N VAL A 174 -0.09 3.04 -2.34
CA VAL A 174 -0.49 2.69 -3.71
C VAL A 174 0.52 3.29 -4.68
N ARG A 175 0.91 2.53 -5.70
CA ARG A 175 1.72 3.00 -6.83
C ARG A 175 1.07 2.55 -8.12
N CYS A 176 0.81 3.47 -9.03
CA CYS A 176 0.21 3.13 -10.32
C CYS A 176 1.26 2.64 -11.32
N VAL A 177 0.86 1.69 -12.17
CA VAL A 177 1.63 1.22 -13.34
C VAL A 177 0.87 1.52 -14.61
N GLN A 178 1.58 1.71 -15.72
CA GLN A 178 0.94 1.99 -17.00
C GLN A 178 0.07 0.80 -17.46
N GLU A 179 -1.08 1.08 -18.04
CA GLU A 179 -2.00 0.07 -18.62
C GLU A 179 -1.37 -0.68 -19.80
#